data_AF-A0A0R3QU38-F1
#
_entry.id   AF-A0A0R3QU38-F1
#
_cell.length_a   1.000
_cell.length_b   1.000
_cell.length_c   1.000
_cell.angle_alpha   90.00
_cell.angle_beta   90.00
_cell.angle_gamma   90.00
#
_symmetry.space_group_name_H-M   'P 1'
#
loop_
_entity.id
_entity.type
_entity.pdbx_description
1 polymer ?
#
loop_
_entity_poly.entity_id
_entity_poly.type
_entity_poly.pdbx_seq_one_letter_code
_entity_poly.pdbx_strand_id
1 'polypeptide(L)'
;MTKFHCLLLRLLLWYAILLTDSYRLNVPRVLLPYHPTVQVTFDLIVSDPANGCFTWRSTRPDTVSVKGVNPVGTKGCSAKAQIIATSKYAEEQMAVVFAEDKDAGVVLSCGVTVDVIRSISVSTTTKVLFLDASPAKIVVQAYNAEGCYLTIISKFLNCKLAKEMENYAVGSLISVFLNE
;
A
#
# COMPACT_ATOMS: atom_id res chain seq x y z
N MET A 1 -11.35 -0.54 52.53
CA MET A 1 -11.41 0.58 51.56
C MET A 1 -10.34 0.52 50.47
N THR A 2 -9.17 -0.09 50.71
CA THR A 2 -8.07 -0.23 49.73
C THR A 2 -8.40 -1.12 48.52
N LYS A 3 -9.13 -2.23 48.72
CA LYS A 3 -9.51 -3.13 47.61
C LYS A 3 -10.44 -2.50 46.57
N PHE A 4 -11.40 -1.68 47.02
CA PHE A 4 -12.33 -0.98 46.13
C PHE A 4 -11.61 0.12 45.33
N HIS A 5 -10.67 0.83 45.97
CA HIS A 5 -9.80 1.80 45.30
C HIS A 5 -8.93 1.14 44.21
N CYS A 6 -8.33 -0.02 44.50
CA CYS A 6 -7.57 -0.77 43.50
C CYS A 6 -8.45 -1.28 42.33
N LEU A 7 -9.69 -1.67 42.60
CA LEU A 7 -10.62 -2.16 41.58
C LEU A 7 -11.07 -1.02 40.66
N LEU A 8 -11.35 0.17 41.24
CA LEU A 8 -11.66 1.38 40.50
C LEU A 8 -10.47 1.86 39.66
N LEU A 9 -9.25 1.82 40.21
CA LEU A 9 -8.03 2.20 39.49
C LEU A 9 -7.76 1.28 38.30
N ARG A 10 -8.00 -0.03 38.46
CA ARG A 10 -7.89 -1.01 37.36
C ARG A 10 -8.94 -0.79 36.27
N LEU A 11 -10.17 -0.44 36.66
CA LEU A 11 -11.24 -0.12 35.71
C LEU A 11 -10.95 1.18 34.95
N LEU A 12 -10.40 2.20 35.61
CA LEU A 12 -9.97 3.45 34.99
C LEU A 12 -8.77 3.24 34.05
N LEU A 13 -7.78 2.42 34.45
CA LEU A 13 -6.68 2.05 33.55
C LEU A 13 -7.18 1.29 32.32
N TRP A 14 -8.10 0.35 32.52
CA TRP A 14 -8.71 -0.41 31.42
C TRP A 14 -9.47 0.51 30.46
N TYR A 15 -10.28 1.42 30.99
CA TYR A 15 -11.03 2.39 30.19
C TYR A 15 -10.10 3.34 29.42
N ALA A 16 -8.99 3.79 30.05
CA ALA A 16 -7.98 4.61 29.39
C ALA A 16 -7.27 3.90 28.23
N ILE A 17 -7.03 2.59 28.33
CA ILE A 17 -6.41 1.80 27.24
C ILE A 17 -7.38 1.68 26.04
N LEU A 18 -8.68 1.58 26.30
CA LEU A 18 -9.70 1.47 25.25
C LEU A 18 -9.93 2.75 24.44
N LEU A 19 -9.44 3.91 24.91
CA LEU A 19 -9.65 5.23 24.29
C LEU A 19 -8.51 5.66 23.35
N THR A 20 -7.58 4.76 23.02
CA THR A 20 -6.43 5.10 22.19
C THR A 20 -6.71 4.84 20.71
N ASP A 21 -7.35 5.79 20.04
CA ASP A 21 -7.32 5.82 18.57
C ASP A 21 -5.98 6.37 18.11
N SER A 22 -5.25 5.54 17.36
CA SER A 22 -3.98 5.91 16.75
C SER A 22 -4.16 5.93 15.24
N TYR A 23 -3.80 7.05 14.62
CA TYR A 23 -3.72 7.13 13.17
C TYR A 23 -2.63 6.17 12.67
N ARG A 24 -2.94 5.40 11.62
CA ARG A 24 -2.01 4.47 10.98
C ARG A 24 -2.20 4.53 9.48
N LEU A 25 -1.11 4.31 8.74
CA LEU A 25 -1.18 4.08 7.31
C LEU A 25 -1.55 2.61 7.04
N ASN A 26 -2.24 2.36 5.94
CA ASN A 26 -2.54 1.01 5.45
C ASN A 26 -1.29 0.14 5.27
N VAL A 27 -0.14 0.75 4.94
CA VAL A 27 1.14 0.07 4.75
C VAL A 27 2.31 0.92 5.26
N PRO A 28 3.31 0.32 5.94
CA PRO A 28 4.50 1.03 6.39
C PRO A 28 5.55 1.21 5.28
N ARG A 29 5.55 0.32 4.28
CA ARG A 29 6.44 0.37 3.11
C ARG A 29 5.75 -0.15 1.86
N VAL A 30 6.14 0.41 0.72
CA VAL A 30 5.66 0.02 -0.62
C VAL A 30 6.86 -0.08 -1.55
N LEU A 31 6.88 -1.13 -2.37
CA LEU A 31 7.72 -1.19 -3.56
C LEU A 31 6.83 -0.75 -4.74
N LEU A 32 7.33 0.09 -5.64
CA LEU A 32 6.66 0.47 -6.87
C LEU A 32 7.57 0.07 -8.03
N PRO A 33 7.04 -0.60 -9.05
CA PRO A 33 7.88 -0.98 -10.17
C PRO A 33 8.19 0.24 -11.04
N TYR A 34 9.47 0.37 -11.40
CA TYR A 34 9.91 1.31 -12.43
C TYR A 34 9.43 0.84 -13.80
N HIS A 35 8.89 1.77 -14.60
CA HIS A 35 8.63 1.55 -16.00
C HIS A 35 8.81 2.86 -16.79
N PRO A 36 9.49 2.85 -17.94
CA PRO A 36 9.86 4.08 -18.66
C PRO A 36 8.66 4.84 -19.24
N THR A 37 7.53 4.17 -19.47
CA THR A 37 6.34 4.75 -20.13
C THR A 37 5.04 4.62 -19.34
N VAL A 38 4.99 3.76 -18.32
CA VAL A 38 3.75 3.45 -17.58
C VAL A 38 3.98 3.86 -16.14
N GLN A 39 3.18 4.79 -15.67
CA GLN A 39 3.31 5.28 -14.30
C GLN A 39 2.45 4.42 -13.38
N VAL A 40 3.10 3.74 -12.45
CA VAL A 40 2.42 2.89 -11.48
C VAL A 40 2.01 3.70 -10.27
N THR A 41 0.76 3.51 -9.85
CA THR A 41 0.17 4.25 -8.74
C THR A 41 -0.19 3.34 -7.57
N PHE A 42 -0.13 3.86 -6.35
CA PHE A 42 -0.61 3.18 -5.15
C PHE A 42 -1.32 4.17 -4.22
N ASP A 43 -2.33 3.70 -3.49
CA ASP A 43 -3.11 4.52 -2.58
C ASP A 43 -2.67 4.33 -1.11
N LEU A 44 -2.16 5.40 -0.52
CA LEU A 44 -1.94 5.52 0.92
C LEU A 44 -3.22 6.02 1.59
N ILE A 45 -3.66 5.32 2.63
CA ILE A 45 -4.91 5.62 3.34
C ILE A 45 -4.61 5.66 4.84
N VAL A 46 -5.06 6.72 5.50
CA VAL A 46 -5.01 6.84 6.97
C VAL A 46 -6.24 6.18 7.58
N SER A 47 -6.04 5.30 8.56
CA SER A 47 -7.11 4.66 9.33
C SER A 47 -7.87 5.66 10.21
N ASP A 48 -9.19 5.49 10.28
CA ASP A 48 -10.12 6.33 11.06
C ASP A 48 -9.86 7.85 10.91
N PRO A 49 -10.07 8.41 9.71
CA PRO A 49 -9.75 9.80 9.43
C PRO A 49 -10.78 10.78 9.98
N ALA A 50 -11.78 10.34 10.75
CA ALA A 50 -12.97 11.13 11.10
C ALA A 50 -12.63 12.50 11.74
N ASN A 51 -11.42 12.65 12.30
CA ASN A 51 -10.95 13.88 12.92
C ASN A 51 -9.56 14.38 12.43
N GLY A 52 -8.97 13.77 11.38
CA GLY A 52 -7.60 14.10 10.95
C GLY A 52 -7.53 14.90 9.64
N CYS A 53 -6.71 15.96 9.61
CA CYS A 53 -6.50 16.80 8.43
C CYS A 53 -5.07 16.64 7.89
N PHE A 54 -4.84 15.55 7.14
CA PHE A 54 -3.51 15.20 6.67
C PHE A 54 -3.10 15.93 5.39
N THR A 55 -1.88 16.45 5.41
CA THR A 55 -1.16 16.99 4.25
C THR A 55 -0.04 16.03 3.85
N TRP A 56 0.17 15.87 2.55
CA TRP A 56 1.04 14.83 2.02
C TRP A 56 2.30 15.39 1.39
N ARG A 57 3.45 14.77 1.66
CA ARG A 57 4.75 15.24 1.17
C ARG A 57 5.71 14.09 0.88
N SER A 58 6.41 14.13 -0.25
CA SER A 58 7.50 13.20 -0.57
C SER A 58 8.87 13.83 -0.28
N THR A 59 9.84 13.04 0.17
CA THR A 59 11.25 13.48 0.27
C THR A 59 11.93 13.61 -1.09
N ARG A 60 11.46 12.86 -2.10
CA ARG A 60 11.97 12.86 -3.47
C ARG A 60 10.80 12.89 -4.46
N PRO A 61 10.20 14.06 -4.73
CA PRO A 61 9.07 14.19 -5.65
C PRO A 61 9.39 13.79 -7.11
N ASP A 62 10.68 13.80 -7.47
CA ASP A 62 11.21 13.34 -8.75
C ASP A 62 11.19 11.81 -8.86
N THR A 63 11.41 11.08 -7.76
CA THR A 63 11.32 9.61 -7.72
C THR A 63 9.90 9.13 -7.46
N VAL A 64 9.21 9.73 -6.48
CA VAL A 64 7.85 9.38 -6.06
C VAL A 64 7.06 10.66 -5.87
N SER A 65 6.14 10.93 -6.78
CA SER A 65 5.18 12.01 -6.60
C SER A 65 4.00 11.56 -5.73
N VAL A 66 3.40 12.51 -5.01
CA VAL A 66 2.26 12.25 -4.12
C VAL A 66 1.20 13.32 -4.32
N LYS A 67 -0.07 12.91 -4.35
CA LYS A 67 -1.22 13.80 -4.46
C LYS A 67 -2.36 13.36 -3.54
N GLY A 68 -2.88 14.29 -2.74
CA GLY A 68 -4.10 14.05 -1.97
C GLY A 68 -5.31 13.79 -2.87
N VAL A 69 -6.07 12.75 -2.56
CA VAL A 69 -7.30 12.34 -3.26
C VAL A 69 -8.49 12.91 -2.51
N ASN A 70 -9.43 13.56 -3.20
CA ASN A 70 -10.61 14.18 -2.57
C ASN A 70 -10.28 15.13 -1.40
N PRO A 71 -9.47 16.18 -1.64
CA PRO A 71 -9.12 17.14 -0.59
C PRO A 71 -10.38 17.82 -0.03
N VAL A 72 -10.45 17.95 1.30
CA VAL A 72 -11.57 18.53 2.05
C VAL A 72 -11.13 19.84 2.71
N GLY A 73 -12.06 20.80 2.76
CA GLY A 73 -11.87 22.08 3.43
C GLY A 73 -10.92 23.04 2.70
N THR A 74 -10.69 24.20 3.30
CA THR A 74 -9.86 25.27 2.73
C THR A 74 -8.36 24.98 2.78
N LYS A 75 -7.93 24.10 3.70
CA LYS A 75 -6.53 23.63 3.82
C LYS A 75 -6.16 22.53 2.82
N GLY A 76 -7.12 21.99 2.08
CA GLY A 76 -6.89 20.97 1.07
C GLY A 76 -6.37 19.63 1.62
N CYS A 77 -6.72 19.28 2.85
CA CYS A 77 -6.25 18.05 3.48
C CYS A 77 -7.02 16.82 2.99
N SER A 78 -6.39 15.66 3.07
CA SER A 78 -7.01 14.41 2.64
C SER A 78 -6.56 13.23 3.47
N ALA A 79 -7.52 12.36 3.81
CA ALA A 79 -7.28 11.06 4.42
C ALA A 79 -6.60 10.04 3.49
N LYS A 80 -6.60 10.31 2.17
CA LYS A 80 -6.11 9.41 1.13
C LYS A 80 -5.16 10.15 0.20
N ALA A 81 -4.02 9.57 -0.13
CA ALA A 81 -3.17 10.08 -1.20
C ALA A 81 -2.79 8.98 -2.17
N GLN A 82 -2.67 9.36 -3.43
CA GLN A 82 -2.13 8.53 -4.48
C GLN A 82 -0.65 8.89 -4.65
N ILE A 83 0.21 7.87 -4.58
CA ILE A 83 1.63 7.98 -4.91
C ILE A 83 1.87 7.41 -6.30
N ILE A 84 2.81 7.99 -7.04
CA ILE A 84 3.13 7.60 -8.41
C ILE A 84 4.65 7.48 -8.56
N ALA A 85 5.12 6.37 -9.14
CA ALA A 85 6.52 6.23 -9.52
C ALA A 85 6.84 7.15 -10.71
N THR A 86 7.63 8.21 -10.46
CA THR A 86 8.01 9.23 -11.46
C THR A 86 9.50 9.18 -11.80
N SER A 87 10.24 8.23 -11.24
CA SER A 87 11.64 8.01 -11.52
C SER A 87 11.93 7.92 -13.03
N LYS A 88 13.06 8.49 -13.44
CA LYS A 88 13.61 8.41 -14.80
C LYS A 88 14.68 7.33 -14.95
N TYR A 89 15.05 6.66 -13.87
CA TYR A 89 16.20 5.77 -13.81
C TYR A 89 15.75 4.34 -13.50
N ALA A 90 16.27 3.38 -14.27
CA ALA A 90 16.03 1.95 -14.08
C ALA A 90 16.91 1.37 -12.96
N GLU A 91 17.02 2.09 -11.86
CA GLU A 91 17.83 1.74 -10.69
C GLU A 91 16.98 1.84 -9.43
N GLU A 92 17.37 1.13 -8.38
CA GLU A 92 16.68 1.18 -7.11
C GLU A 92 16.80 2.57 -6.48
N GLN A 93 15.67 3.18 -6.18
CA GLN A 93 15.59 4.48 -5.54
C GLN A 93 14.60 4.46 -4.38
N MET A 94 14.98 5.10 -3.27
CA MET A 94 14.13 5.17 -2.09
C MET A 94 13.67 6.60 -1.82
N ALA A 95 12.39 6.74 -1.51
CA ALA A 95 11.75 7.95 -1.02
C ALA A 95 10.95 7.65 0.25
N VAL A 96 10.63 8.70 1.00
CA VAL A 96 9.70 8.60 2.14
C VAL A 96 8.56 9.56 1.89
N VAL A 97 7.34 9.07 2.02
CA VAL A 97 6.12 9.86 1.92
C VAL A 97 5.56 10.07 3.33
N PHE A 98 5.30 11.33 3.67
CA PHE A 98 4.75 11.75 4.94
C PHE A 98 3.29 12.14 4.82
N ALA A 99 2.50 11.80 5.84
CA ALA A 99 1.18 12.34 6.09
C ALA A 99 1.22 13.11 7.41
N GLU A 100 1.02 14.43 7.34
CA GLU A 100 1.19 15.35 8.46
C GLU A 100 -0.14 16.02 8.79
N ASP A 101 -0.62 15.83 10.02
CA ASP A 101 -1.65 16.66 10.63
C ASP A 101 -0.98 17.63 11.59
N LYS A 102 -0.83 18.88 11.14
CA LYS A 102 -0.14 19.93 11.90
C LYS A 102 -0.92 20.39 13.13
N ASP A 103 -2.26 20.30 13.09
CA ASP A 103 -3.12 20.74 14.17
C ASP A 103 -3.08 19.71 15.32
N ALA A 104 -3.05 18.42 14.97
CA ALA A 104 -2.90 17.32 15.94
C ALA A 104 -1.44 16.98 16.32
N GLY A 105 -0.45 17.53 15.60
CA GLY A 105 0.97 17.21 15.80
C GLY A 105 1.35 15.78 15.40
N VAL A 106 0.57 15.16 14.49
CA VAL A 106 0.74 13.77 14.06
C VAL A 106 1.53 13.72 12.76
N VAL A 107 2.52 12.84 12.70
CA VAL A 107 3.30 12.55 11.49
C VAL A 107 3.36 11.05 11.27
N LEU A 108 2.84 10.60 10.13
CA LEU A 108 2.95 9.23 9.65
C LEU A 108 3.90 9.18 8.46
N SER A 109 4.59 8.06 8.27
CA SER A 109 5.52 7.87 7.16
C SER A 109 5.34 6.51 6.48
N CYS A 110 5.54 6.51 5.17
CA CYS A 110 5.63 5.31 4.35
C CYS A 110 6.94 5.33 3.57
N GLY A 111 7.75 4.28 3.69
CA GLY A 111 8.94 4.10 2.86
C GLY A 111 8.55 3.58 1.48
N VAL A 112 8.92 4.28 0.42
CA VAL A 112 8.63 3.88 -0.95
C VAL A 112 9.93 3.56 -1.66
N THR A 113 10.07 2.33 -2.16
CA THR A 113 11.17 1.90 -3.03
C THR A 113 10.65 1.87 -4.46
N VAL A 114 11.36 2.46 -5.41
CA VAL A 114 11.10 2.34 -6.85
C VAL A 114 12.21 1.50 -7.46
N ASP A 115 11.88 0.38 -8.10
CA ASP A 115 12.88 -0.53 -8.67
C ASP A 115 12.34 -1.33 -9.86
N VAL A 116 13.23 -1.90 -10.66
CA VAL A 116 12.92 -2.78 -11.78
C VAL A 116 12.54 -4.17 -11.27
N ILE A 117 11.36 -4.67 -11.65
CA ILE A 117 10.97 -6.06 -11.39
C ILE A 117 11.89 -7.00 -12.18
N ARG A 118 12.56 -7.92 -11.48
CA ARG A 118 13.48 -8.89 -12.08
C ARG A 118 12.86 -10.26 -12.29
N SER A 119 11.91 -10.64 -11.45
CA SER A 119 11.18 -11.91 -11.61
C SER A 119 9.74 -11.79 -11.13
N ILE A 120 8.86 -12.62 -11.68
CA ILE A 120 7.45 -12.69 -11.29
C ILE A 120 7.15 -14.15 -10.96
N SER A 121 6.63 -14.42 -9.77
CA SER A 121 6.06 -15.71 -9.38
C SER A 121 4.54 -15.63 -9.42
N VAL A 122 3.89 -16.59 -10.07
CA VAL A 122 2.44 -16.68 -10.10
C VAL A 122 2.00 -17.92 -9.32
N SER A 123 1.34 -17.69 -8.19
CA SER A 123 0.84 -18.73 -7.30
C SER A 123 -0.69 -18.75 -7.31
N THR A 124 -1.30 -19.93 -7.33
CA THR A 124 -2.76 -20.08 -7.30
C THR A 124 -3.18 -20.81 -6.03
N THR A 125 -4.24 -20.34 -5.36
CA THR A 125 -4.70 -20.98 -4.10
C THR A 125 -5.44 -22.29 -4.32
N THR A 126 -5.88 -22.58 -5.56
CA THR A 126 -6.68 -23.76 -5.90
C THR A 126 -5.92 -24.70 -6.85
N LYS A 127 -5.64 -25.93 -6.41
CA LYS A 127 -4.89 -26.95 -7.16
C LYS A 127 -5.71 -27.66 -8.26
N VAL A 128 -7.05 -27.62 -8.17
CA VAL A 128 -7.98 -28.29 -9.10
C VAL A 128 -9.16 -27.37 -9.39
N LEU A 129 -9.36 -27.00 -10.67
CA LEU A 129 -10.54 -26.28 -11.13
C LEU A 129 -11.67 -27.31 -11.36
N PHE A 130 -12.68 -27.29 -10.51
CA PHE A 130 -13.94 -27.99 -10.78
C PHE A 130 -14.84 -27.04 -11.58
N LEU A 131 -15.58 -27.57 -12.56
CA LEU A 131 -16.44 -26.79 -13.46
C LEU A 131 -17.50 -25.95 -12.70
N ASP A 132 -17.82 -26.34 -11.46
CA ASP A 132 -18.82 -25.68 -10.60
C ASP A 132 -18.22 -24.94 -9.38
N ALA A 133 -16.88 -24.79 -9.30
CA ALA A 133 -16.22 -24.13 -8.17
C ALA A 133 -16.00 -22.63 -8.41
N SER A 134 -15.96 -21.85 -7.30
CA SER A 134 -15.60 -20.43 -7.31
C SER A 134 -14.29 -20.18 -8.08
N PRO A 135 -14.17 -19.06 -8.83
CA PRO A 135 -12.97 -18.72 -9.59
C PRO A 135 -11.69 -18.82 -8.76
N ALA A 136 -10.62 -19.32 -9.38
CA ALA A 136 -9.32 -19.46 -8.74
C ALA A 136 -8.76 -18.08 -8.38
N LYS A 137 -8.34 -17.92 -7.12
CA LYS A 137 -7.58 -16.75 -6.69
C LYS A 137 -6.14 -16.89 -7.17
N ILE A 138 -5.68 -15.92 -7.95
CA ILE A 138 -4.32 -15.85 -8.44
C ILE A 138 -3.57 -14.78 -7.67
N VAL A 139 -2.41 -15.15 -7.16
CA VAL A 139 -1.49 -14.30 -6.43
C VAL A 139 -0.25 -14.15 -7.31
N VAL A 140 -0.03 -12.95 -7.84
CA VAL A 140 1.15 -12.60 -8.60
C VAL A 140 2.11 -11.88 -7.67
N GLN A 141 3.31 -12.40 -7.52
CA GLN A 141 4.37 -11.81 -6.72
C GLN A 141 5.48 -11.33 -7.65
N ALA A 142 5.77 -10.05 -7.65
CA ALA A 142 6.85 -9.46 -8.44
C ALA A 142 8.04 -9.19 -7.51
N TYR A 143 9.20 -9.76 -7.82
CA TYR A 143 10.43 -9.64 -7.02
C TYR A 143 11.46 -8.72 -7.68
N ASN A 144 12.20 -8.01 -6.85
CA ASN A 144 13.41 -7.31 -7.25
C ASN A 144 14.67 -8.19 -7.10
N ALA A 145 15.84 -7.62 -7.39
CA ALA A 145 17.13 -8.32 -7.32
C ALA A 145 17.47 -8.83 -5.90
N GLU A 146 16.90 -8.23 -4.88
CA GLU A 146 17.16 -8.51 -3.46
C GLU A 146 16.17 -9.54 -2.88
N GLY A 147 15.18 -9.97 -3.67
CA GLY A 147 14.11 -10.88 -3.23
C GLY A 147 12.97 -10.19 -2.48
N CYS A 148 12.92 -8.85 -2.43
CA CYS A 148 11.76 -8.11 -1.96
C CYS A 148 10.64 -8.23 -3.00
N TYR A 149 9.39 -8.40 -2.55
CA TYR A 149 8.25 -8.66 -3.43
C TYR A 149 7.06 -7.74 -3.23
N LEU A 150 6.35 -7.48 -4.31
CA LEU A 150 4.99 -6.96 -4.31
C LEU A 150 3.99 -8.06 -4.62
N THR A 151 2.85 -8.05 -3.92
CA THR A 151 1.76 -9.00 -4.17
C THR A 151 0.59 -8.32 -4.84
N ILE A 152 0.18 -8.83 -6.00
CA ILE A 152 -1.06 -8.49 -6.71
C ILE A 152 -1.99 -9.69 -6.59
N ILE A 153 -3.23 -9.48 -6.15
CA ILE A 153 -4.23 -10.55 -6.03
C ILE A 153 -5.34 -10.30 -7.06
N SER A 154 -5.45 -11.19 -8.06
CA SER A 154 -6.57 -11.19 -9.01
C SER A 154 -7.58 -12.26 -8.64
N LYS A 155 -8.87 -11.91 -8.72
CA LYS A 155 -10.00 -12.78 -8.35
C LYS A 155 -10.60 -13.55 -9.53
N PHE A 156 -10.14 -13.31 -10.78
CA PHE A 156 -10.83 -13.80 -11.98
C PHE A 156 -9.91 -14.22 -13.14
N LEU A 157 -8.83 -14.98 -12.90
CA LEU A 157 -8.03 -15.55 -14.00
C LEU A 157 -8.10 -17.09 -14.08
N ASN A 158 -8.02 -17.59 -15.31
CA ASN A 158 -7.87 -19.02 -15.60
C ASN A 158 -6.38 -19.44 -15.54
N CYS A 159 -6.09 -20.62 -14.98
CA CYS A 159 -4.73 -21.14 -14.75
C CYS A 159 -3.91 -21.32 -16.03
N LYS A 160 -4.55 -21.60 -17.18
CA LYS A 160 -3.86 -21.70 -18.48
C LYS A 160 -3.26 -20.36 -18.94
N LEU A 161 -4.02 -19.27 -18.74
CA LEU A 161 -3.56 -17.91 -19.03
C LEU A 161 -2.48 -17.45 -18.04
N ALA A 162 -2.60 -17.85 -16.77
CA ALA A 162 -1.61 -17.52 -15.74
C ALA A 162 -0.21 -18.10 -16.04
N LYS A 163 -0.16 -19.33 -16.57
CA LYS A 163 1.10 -20.00 -16.94
C LYS A 163 1.69 -19.45 -18.25
N GLU A 164 0.85 -18.94 -19.16
CA GLU A 164 1.30 -18.20 -20.35
C GLU A 164 1.89 -16.83 -19.97
N MET A 165 1.36 -16.18 -18.93
CA MET A 165 1.93 -14.93 -18.40
C MET A 165 3.32 -15.11 -17.78
N GLU A 166 3.60 -16.23 -17.12
CA GLU A 166 4.94 -16.55 -16.57
C GLU A 166 6.00 -16.58 -17.67
N ASN A 167 5.65 -17.08 -18.87
CA ASN A 167 6.55 -17.13 -20.02
C ASN A 167 6.66 -15.78 -20.78
N TYR A 168 5.70 -14.87 -20.63
CA TYR A 168 5.68 -13.54 -21.27
C TYR A 168 6.22 -12.42 -20.34
N ALA A 169 6.58 -12.77 -19.09
CA ALA A 169 6.70 -11.87 -17.93
C ALA A 169 7.88 -10.89 -17.93
N VAL A 170 8.76 -10.87 -18.92
CA VAL A 170 9.96 -10.01 -18.89
C VAL A 170 9.70 -8.61 -19.48
N GLY A 171 8.56 -8.38 -20.17
CA GLY A 171 8.38 -7.16 -20.96
C GLY A 171 7.16 -6.27 -20.70
N SER A 172 5.97 -6.80 -20.38
CA SER A 172 4.73 -6.04 -20.68
C SER A 172 3.63 -6.03 -19.62
N LEU A 173 3.81 -6.67 -18.46
CA LEU A 173 2.72 -6.89 -17.49
C LEU A 173 2.41 -5.73 -16.54
N ILE A 174 3.23 -4.68 -16.50
CA ILE A 174 2.88 -3.46 -15.75
C ILE A 174 1.63 -2.79 -16.37
N SER A 175 1.38 -2.96 -17.67
CA SER A 175 0.21 -2.35 -18.34
C SER A 175 -1.12 -3.07 -18.10
N VAL A 176 -1.10 -4.39 -17.83
CA VAL A 176 -2.32 -5.21 -17.82
C VAL A 176 -3.02 -5.20 -16.45
N PHE A 177 -2.28 -5.01 -15.36
CA PHE A 177 -2.84 -5.05 -14.00
C PHE A 177 -3.10 -3.67 -13.37
N LEU A 178 -2.80 -2.59 -14.08
CA LEU A 178 -3.01 -1.20 -13.60
C LEU A 178 -4.18 -0.48 -14.26
N ASN A 179 -4.88 -1.14 -15.20
CA ASN A 179 -6.01 -0.57 -15.94
C ASN A 179 -7.35 -1.29 -15.68
N GLU A 180 -7.49 -1.98 -14.56
CA GLU A 180 -8.80 -2.41 -14.02
C GLU A 180 -9.07 -1.78 -12.65
#